data_AF-A0A3M0XY60-F1
#
_entry.id   AF-A0A3M0XY60-F1
#
_cell.length_a   1.000
_cell.length_b   1.000
_cell.length_c   1.000
_cell.angle_alpha   90.00
_cell.angle_beta   90.00
_cell.angle_gamma   90.00
#
_symmetry.space_group_name_H-M   'P 1'
#
loop_
_entity.id
_entity.type
_entity.pdbx_description
1 polymer ?
#
loop_
_entity_poly.entity_id
_entity_poly.type
_entity_poly.pdbx_seq_one_letter_code
_entity_poly.pdbx_strand_id
1 'polypeptide(L)'
;HYYTGQATILDAQGRCNECKFKPDDPNAHPPGDWENPVPVYFLAVKPGTTFSFPLAKRRADVADELLDLSREWLLGALCHLGTGAKTNAGYGAFKPIDAQVPKLPSQSRAVFETTLELVTPAFLAGANQQAEDCDLRSATMRGLLRWWWRTMHAGFLDVKTLRALEAAIWGDTNSGGAVRIELSQIKASPPALHSHPHEKRSGLRYVAYGMDEKSKGHRKQRYRLDPPAFWNLRLIARPTQFPNEADISQSKQQRVSLSAGRVLEQAKAALWLLCNYGGVGSKSRKGFGSLVAEQNDLTSLEDCQRIARNLRQHCSMDSTFSTTLAVSPSISDPDVQCTTISVGPTFPEEVLERIGRAYSAVASRFKHNADREGILQSPNKAAWGLPRKIHGPREDGPIRRKDGSYVQNSKTWRPPEWLDFPKRPLNVTPANARHASPIHIHVHKGSSGDFRVHLLA
;
A
#
# COMPACT_ATOMS: atom_id res chain seq x y z
N HIS A 1 -12.07 38.29 14.14
CA HIS A 1 -11.14 37.91 13.06
C HIS A 1 -11.75 36.78 12.25
N TYR A 2 -12.34 37.11 11.09
CA TYR A 2 -12.87 36.13 10.15
C TYR A 2 -11.73 35.65 9.26
N TYR A 3 -11.43 34.35 9.29
CA TYR A 3 -10.60 33.71 8.26
C TYR A 3 -11.53 33.00 7.28
N THR A 4 -11.89 33.70 6.20
CA THR A 4 -12.27 33.07 4.93
C THR A 4 -10.98 32.74 4.19
N GLY A 5 -10.50 31.51 4.35
CA GLY A 5 -9.31 31.02 3.65
C GLY A 5 -9.66 29.90 2.68
N GLN A 6 -9.96 30.24 1.43
CA GLN A 6 -9.66 29.33 0.32
C GLN A 6 -8.14 29.32 0.14
N ALA A 7 -7.48 28.29 0.64
CA ALA A 7 -6.06 28.07 0.36
C ALA A 7 -5.95 27.19 -0.89
N THR A 8 -5.95 27.81 -2.06
CA THR A 8 -5.48 27.17 -3.29
C THR A 8 -3.96 27.20 -3.25
N ILE A 9 -3.33 26.07 -2.91
CA ILE A 9 -1.87 25.93 -2.95
C ILE A 9 -1.51 25.36 -4.33
N LEU A 10 -1.22 26.26 -5.28
CA LEU A 10 -0.47 25.94 -6.48
C LEU A 10 1.02 26.07 -6.15
N ASP A 11 1.84 25.11 -6.57
CA ASP A 11 3.28 25.32 -6.61
C ASP A 11 3.62 26.40 -7.66
N ALA A 12 4.81 26.99 -7.59
CA ALA A 12 5.27 28.06 -8.49
C ALA A 12 5.37 27.64 -9.98
N GLN A 13 4.91 26.43 -10.34
CA GLN A 13 4.94 25.86 -11.69
C GLN A 13 3.60 25.22 -12.11
N GLY A 14 2.54 25.35 -11.31
CA GLY A 14 1.20 24.84 -11.62
C GLY A 14 1.11 23.31 -11.81
N ARG A 15 1.99 22.50 -11.20
CA ARG A 15 1.99 21.04 -11.40
C ARG A 15 1.54 20.28 -10.14
N CYS A 16 0.32 19.75 -10.20
CA CYS A 16 -0.20 18.81 -9.20
C CYS A 16 0.52 17.45 -9.32
N ASN A 17 1.26 17.04 -8.28
CA ASN A 17 2.19 15.90 -8.29
C ASN A 17 1.61 14.61 -7.64
N GLU A 18 0.29 14.48 -7.51
CA GLU A 18 -0.31 13.34 -6.79
C GLU A 18 -0.23 11.99 -7.52
N CYS A 19 0.24 11.95 -8.76
CA CYS A 19 0.52 10.73 -9.50
C CYS A 19 1.61 11.04 -10.54
N LYS A 20 2.68 10.24 -10.63
CA LYS A 20 3.44 10.13 -11.89
C LYS A 20 2.58 9.58 -13.03
N PHE A 21 1.39 9.07 -12.69
CA PHE A 21 0.37 8.59 -13.60
C PHE A 21 -0.51 9.73 -14.11
N LYS A 22 -0.16 10.31 -15.27
CA LYS A 22 -1.06 11.18 -16.01
C LYS A 22 -2.07 10.31 -16.77
N PRO A 23 -3.38 10.59 -16.68
CA PRO A 23 -4.43 9.79 -17.32
C PRO A 23 -4.31 9.65 -18.84
N ASP A 24 -3.62 10.57 -19.50
CA ASP A 24 -3.53 10.63 -20.97
C ASP A 24 -2.16 10.18 -21.51
N ASP A 25 -1.29 9.59 -20.68
CA ASP A 25 -0.01 9.07 -21.14
C ASP A 25 -0.11 7.55 -21.40
N PRO A 26 -0.17 7.12 -22.68
CA PRO A 26 -0.21 5.69 -23.04
C PRO A 26 1.06 4.94 -22.62
N ASN A 27 2.12 5.63 -22.17
CA ASN A 27 3.34 5.04 -21.62
C ASN A 27 3.37 4.98 -20.08
N ALA A 28 2.32 5.40 -19.38
CA ALA A 28 2.29 5.34 -17.92
C ALA A 28 2.07 3.90 -17.45
N HIS A 29 3.08 3.31 -16.80
CA HIS A 29 2.97 1.99 -16.18
C HIS A 29 2.05 2.02 -14.96
N PRO A 30 1.30 0.94 -14.69
CA PRO A 30 0.44 0.85 -13.50
C PRO A 30 1.30 0.93 -12.23
N PRO A 31 0.79 1.57 -11.15
CA PRO A 31 1.61 1.85 -9.98
C PRO A 31 2.08 0.56 -9.30
N GLY A 32 3.39 0.36 -9.15
CA GLY A 32 3.96 -0.80 -8.45
C GLY A 32 4.17 -0.55 -6.95
N ASP A 33 4.25 -1.61 -6.14
CA ASP A 33 4.72 -1.51 -4.74
C ASP A 33 6.22 -1.16 -4.63
N TRP A 34 6.95 -1.23 -5.74
CA TRP A 34 8.36 -0.87 -5.88
C TRP A 34 8.61 0.61 -6.20
N GLU A 35 7.56 1.42 -6.37
CA GLU A 35 7.71 2.85 -6.60
C GLU A 35 8.05 3.61 -5.31
N ASN A 36 8.99 4.55 -5.39
CA ASN A 36 9.24 5.47 -4.29
C ASN A 36 8.20 6.60 -4.31
N PRO A 37 7.40 6.79 -3.25
CA PRO A 37 6.43 7.87 -3.20
C PRO A 37 7.16 9.22 -3.22
N VAL A 38 6.61 10.19 -3.96
CA VAL A 38 7.03 11.60 -3.88
C VAL A 38 6.22 12.24 -2.76
N PRO A 39 6.82 12.64 -1.64
CA PRO A 39 6.06 13.20 -0.52
C PRO A 39 5.40 14.52 -0.91
N VAL A 40 4.12 14.67 -0.59
CA VAL A 40 3.42 15.96 -0.61
C VAL A 40 3.28 16.41 0.83
N TYR A 41 3.90 17.54 1.15
CA TYR A 41 3.89 18.10 2.49
C TYR A 41 2.64 18.97 2.68
N PHE A 42 1.90 18.69 3.75
CA PHE A 42 0.77 19.50 4.19
C PHE A 42 1.06 20.04 5.58
N LEU A 43 0.60 21.26 5.86
CA LEU A 43 0.51 21.74 7.23
C LEU A 43 -0.52 20.88 7.97
N ALA A 44 -0.08 20.24 9.04
CA ALA A 44 -0.90 19.36 9.86
C ALA A 44 -0.93 19.89 11.29
N VAL A 45 -2.11 19.83 11.91
CA VAL A 45 -2.29 20.15 13.32
C VAL A 45 -2.05 18.88 14.14
N LYS A 46 -1.36 18.99 15.27
CA LYS A 46 -1.05 17.87 16.15
C LYS A 46 -2.35 17.28 16.75
N PRO A 47 -2.48 15.94 16.85
CA PRO A 47 -3.58 15.31 17.58
C PRO A 47 -3.70 15.85 19.02
N GLY A 48 -4.93 15.98 19.51
CA GLY A 48 -5.22 16.53 20.84
C GLY A 48 -5.28 18.07 20.91
N THR A 49 -5.08 18.77 19.78
CA THR A 49 -5.29 20.23 19.72
C THR A 49 -6.77 20.55 19.85
N THR A 50 -7.12 21.39 20.83
CA THR A 50 -8.50 21.82 21.07
C THR A 50 -8.86 23.03 20.21
N PHE A 51 -10.05 23.00 19.63
CA PHE A 51 -10.63 24.11 18.87
C PHE A 51 -11.96 24.54 19.48
N SER A 52 -12.21 25.85 19.48
CA SER A 52 -13.49 26.43 19.90
C SER A 52 -14.17 27.06 18.69
N PHE A 53 -15.41 26.68 18.43
CA PHE A 53 -16.22 27.20 17.32
C PHE A 53 -17.40 28.01 17.88
N PRO A 54 -17.26 29.34 18.05
CA PRO A 54 -18.35 30.18 18.52
C PRO A 54 -19.44 30.29 17.44
N LEU A 55 -20.68 30.05 17.83
CA LEU A 55 -21.86 30.25 17.00
C LEU A 55 -22.72 31.35 17.60
N ALA A 56 -23.15 32.30 16.78
CA ALA A 56 -23.98 33.42 17.20
C ALA A 56 -24.98 33.79 16.11
N LYS A 57 -26.16 34.23 16.54
CA LYS A 57 -27.18 34.82 15.66
C LYS A 57 -26.70 36.20 15.20
N ARG A 58 -26.78 36.48 13.90
CA ARG A 58 -26.45 37.82 13.36
C ARG A 58 -27.52 38.87 13.70
N ARG A 59 -28.78 38.45 13.83
CA ARG A 59 -29.93 39.31 14.13
C ARG A 59 -30.74 38.69 15.26
N ALA A 60 -31.38 39.54 16.05
CA ALA A 60 -32.17 39.12 17.22
C ALA A 60 -33.51 38.45 16.84
N ASP A 61 -34.01 38.68 15.62
CA ASP A 61 -35.26 38.12 15.09
C ASP A 61 -35.14 36.65 14.63
N VAL A 62 -33.93 36.10 14.62
CA VAL A 62 -33.69 34.70 14.25
C VAL A 62 -34.05 33.80 15.43
N ALA A 63 -34.93 32.84 15.18
CA ALA A 63 -35.36 31.85 16.17
C ALA A 63 -34.16 31.06 16.75
N ASP A 64 -34.18 30.85 18.05
CA ASP A 64 -33.14 30.14 18.81
C ASP A 64 -32.92 28.71 18.32
N GLU A 65 -34.00 28.05 17.87
CA GLU A 65 -33.98 26.71 17.28
C GLU A 65 -33.01 26.60 16.08
N LEU A 66 -32.85 27.67 15.29
CA LEU A 66 -31.92 27.68 14.16
C LEU A 66 -30.46 27.74 14.61
N LEU A 67 -30.18 28.34 15.75
CA LEU A 67 -28.85 28.33 16.35
C LEU A 67 -28.51 26.92 16.86
N ASP A 68 -29.46 26.24 17.49
CA ASP A 68 -29.31 24.86 17.94
C ASP A 68 -29.12 23.90 16.77
N LEU A 69 -29.92 24.03 15.71
CA LEU A 69 -29.76 23.24 14.48
C LEU A 69 -28.39 23.48 13.82
N SER A 70 -27.94 24.74 13.79
CA SER A 70 -26.61 25.09 13.28
C SER A 70 -25.49 24.44 14.10
N ARG A 71 -25.64 24.41 15.43
CA ARG A 71 -24.71 23.73 16.33
C ARG A 71 -24.67 22.24 16.07
N GLU A 72 -25.83 21.60 15.93
CA GLU A 72 -25.93 20.17 15.61
C GLU A 72 -25.28 19.84 14.26
N TRP A 73 -25.57 20.62 13.22
CA TRP A 73 -24.99 20.44 11.89
C TRP A 73 -23.48 20.65 11.87
N LEU A 74 -22.97 21.71 12.51
CA LEU A 74 -21.55 21.96 12.59
C LEU A 74 -20.84 20.82 13.33
N LEU A 75 -21.37 20.41 14.48
CA LEU A 75 -20.81 19.33 15.27
C LEU A 75 -20.82 18.01 14.50
N GLY A 76 -21.93 17.70 13.85
CA GLY A 76 -22.08 16.53 12.98
C GLY A 76 -21.09 16.55 11.80
N ALA A 77 -20.94 17.68 11.11
CA ALA A 77 -20.01 17.83 10.00
C ALA A 77 -18.55 17.63 10.46
N LEU A 78 -18.14 18.27 11.55
CA LEU A 78 -16.78 18.15 12.09
C LEU A 78 -16.44 16.71 12.53
N CYS A 79 -17.40 15.99 13.11
CA CYS A 79 -17.20 14.60 13.53
C CYS A 79 -17.22 13.63 12.33
N HIS A 80 -18.25 13.74 11.48
CA HIS A 80 -18.58 12.71 10.48
C HIS A 80 -18.01 12.95 9.08
N LEU A 81 -17.66 14.19 8.75
CA LEU A 81 -17.04 14.58 7.49
C LEU A 81 -15.59 15.02 7.71
N GLY A 82 -15.33 15.67 8.84
CA GLY A 82 -14.04 16.30 9.12
C GLY A 82 -13.84 17.59 8.32
N THR A 83 -12.73 18.27 8.54
CA THR A 83 -12.32 19.45 7.77
C THR A 83 -10.85 19.37 7.32
N GLY A 84 -10.53 19.98 6.19
CA GLY A 84 -9.19 19.97 5.59
C GLY A 84 -9.06 19.05 4.36
N ALA A 85 -7.86 19.00 3.79
CA ALA A 85 -7.62 18.38 2.48
C ALA A 85 -7.62 16.83 2.46
N LYS A 86 -7.47 16.17 3.62
CA LYS A 86 -7.21 14.71 3.71
C LYS A 86 -8.15 13.97 4.66
N THR A 87 -9.42 14.38 4.72
CA THR A 87 -10.42 13.82 5.65
C THR A 87 -10.69 12.33 5.47
N ASN A 88 -10.77 11.86 4.23
CA ASN A 88 -10.93 10.44 3.95
C ASN A 88 -9.71 9.61 4.39
N ALA A 89 -8.51 10.20 4.40
CA ALA A 89 -7.31 9.54 4.91
C ALA A 89 -7.18 9.60 6.45
N GLY A 90 -8.22 10.03 7.16
CA GLY A 90 -8.30 10.06 8.62
C GLY A 90 -7.80 11.36 9.27
N TYR A 91 -7.47 12.40 8.48
CA TYR A 91 -7.07 13.70 9.02
C TYR A 91 -8.29 14.60 9.28
N GLY A 92 -8.16 15.55 10.22
CA GLY A 92 -9.15 16.61 10.39
C GLY A 92 -10.52 16.13 10.90
N ALA A 93 -10.60 14.93 11.46
CA ALA A 93 -11.75 14.48 12.23
C ALA A 93 -11.70 15.09 13.65
N PHE A 94 -12.86 15.49 14.16
CA PHE A 94 -12.97 16.11 15.48
C PHE A 94 -13.68 15.17 16.45
N LYS A 95 -13.27 15.24 17.72
CA LYS A 95 -13.98 14.61 18.84
C LYS A 95 -14.47 15.71 19.78
N PRO A 96 -15.77 15.75 20.14
CA PRO A 96 -16.26 16.70 21.12
C PRO A 96 -15.68 16.42 22.51
N ILE A 97 -15.46 17.49 23.29
CA ILE A 97 -15.02 17.41 24.69
C ILE A 97 -16.25 17.18 25.60
N ASP A 98 -17.27 18.04 25.47
CA ASP A 98 -18.44 18.06 26.39
C ASP A 98 -19.78 17.87 25.66
N ALA A 99 -19.79 17.27 24.47
CA ALA A 99 -21.00 17.06 23.69
C ALA A 99 -21.09 15.63 23.16
N GLN A 100 -22.31 15.12 23.02
CA GLN A 100 -22.51 13.88 22.28
C GLN A 100 -22.39 14.14 20.78
N VAL A 101 -21.74 13.21 20.08
CA VAL A 101 -21.68 13.26 18.61
C VAL A 101 -23.10 13.10 18.07
N PRO A 102 -23.61 14.07 17.27
CA PRO A 102 -24.93 13.96 16.66
C PRO A 102 -25.02 12.66 15.88
N LYS A 103 -26.06 11.86 16.11
CA LYS A 103 -26.22 10.59 15.39
C LYS A 103 -26.57 10.91 13.94
N LEU A 104 -25.84 10.30 13.00
CA LEU A 104 -26.28 10.34 11.61
C LEU A 104 -27.57 9.53 11.48
N PRO A 105 -28.53 9.94 10.62
CA PRO A 105 -29.62 9.07 10.24
C PRO A 105 -29.04 7.75 9.71
N SER A 106 -29.43 6.66 10.36
CA SER A 106 -28.70 5.39 10.50
C SER A 106 -28.56 4.54 9.23
N GLN A 107 -28.99 5.00 8.05
CA GLN A 107 -29.26 4.09 6.94
C GLN A 107 -28.27 4.09 5.77
N SER A 108 -27.28 5.00 5.71
CA SER A 108 -26.40 5.06 4.52
C SER A 108 -25.00 4.49 4.73
N ARG A 109 -24.49 4.36 5.97
CA ARG A 109 -23.10 3.96 6.21
C ARG A 109 -23.01 2.59 6.84
N ALA A 110 -22.07 1.80 6.37
CA ALA A 110 -21.69 0.53 6.99
C ALA A 110 -20.38 0.74 7.74
N VAL A 111 -20.28 0.20 8.96
CA VAL A 111 -19.11 0.39 9.84
C VAL A 111 -18.58 -0.97 10.27
N PHE A 112 -17.27 -1.11 10.28
CA PHE A 112 -16.55 -2.24 10.85
C PHE A 112 -15.47 -1.70 11.79
N GLU A 113 -15.40 -2.26 13.00
CA GLU A 113 -14.44 -1.88 14.04
C GLU A 113 -13.68 -3.13 14.49
N THR A 114 -12.37 -3.00 14.67
CA THR A 114 -11.52 -4.09 15.15
C THR A 114 -10.27 -3.54 15.84
N THR A 115 -9.66 -4.34 16.71
CA THR A 115 -8.34 -4.02 17.28
C THR A 115 -7.26 -4.62 16.39
N LEU A 116 -6.26 -3.81 16.04
CA LEU A 116 -5.03 -4.27 15.39
C LEU A 116 -3.94 -4.45 16.44
N GLU A 117 -3.32 -5.62 16.48
CA GLU A 117 -2.10 -5.91 17.24
C GLU A 117 -0.89 -5.91 16.31
N LEU A 118 0.18 -5.21 16.70
CA LEU A 118 1.50 -5.34 16.12
C LEU A 118 2.18 -6.61 16.63
N VAL A 119 2.49 -7.53 15.71
CA VAL A 119 3.11 -8.83 16.04
C VAL A 119 4.63 -8.77 15.97
N THR A 120 5.19 -8.05 15.00
CA THR A 120 6.64 -7.92 14.79
C THR A 120 7.05 -6.45 14.80
N PRO A 121 8.29 -6.09 15.18
CA PRO A 121 8.74 -4.70 15.16
C PRO A 121 8.45 -3.99 13.84
N ALA A 122 8.11 -2.70 13.89
CA ALA A 122 7.74 -1.92 12.72
C ALA A 122 8.50 -0.59 12.64
N PHE A 123 9.06 -0.31 11.48
CA PHE A 123 9.70 0.97 11.17
C PHE A 123 8.66 1.95 10.60
N LEU A 124 8.01 2.71 11.49
CA LEU A 124 6.87 3.58 11.16
C LEU A 124 7.19 5.08 11.19
N ALA A 125 8.43 5.43 11.50
CA ALA A 125 8.90 6.82 11.54
C ALA A 125 8.63 7.52 10.20
N GLY A 126 8.11 8.74 10.29
CA GLY A 126 7.68 9.56 9.15
C GLY A 126 8.84 10.16 8.38
N ALA A 127 8.55 11.17 7.56
CA ALA A 127 9.58 11.82 6.75
C ALA A 127 10.74 12.39 7.59
N ASN A 128 10.47 12.82 8.83
CA ASN A 128 11.47 13.40 9.72
C ASN A 128 12.29 12.34 10.46
N GLN A 129 11.86 11.08 10.43
CA GLN A 129 12.52 9.93 11.04
C GLN A 129 12.79 10.15 12.54
N GLN A 130 11.80 10.66 13.28
CA GLN A 130 11.90 10.97 14.71
C GLN A 130 11.06 10.01 15.55
N ALA A 131 11.20 10.08 16.88
CA ALA A 131 10.38 9.26 17.78
C ALA A 131 8.91 9.67 17.72
N GLU A 132 8.64 10.98 17.69
CA GLU A 132 7.30 11.56 17.77
C GLU A 132 6.46 11.30 16.51
N ASP A 133 7.12 10.95 15.40
CA ASP A 133 6.48 10.59 14.14
C ASP A 133 6.53 9.08 13.86
N CYS A 134 6.89 8.25 14.85
CA CYS A 134 6.91 6.79 14.73
C CYS A 134 5.59 6.16 15.19
N ASP A 135 4.55 6.28 14.36
CA ASP A 135 3.23 5.69 14.59
C ASP A 135 2.60 5.21 13.27
N LEU A 136 1.65 4.27 13.37
CA LEU A 136 0.85 3.79 12.27
C LEU A 136 -0.17 4.86 11.90
N ARG A 137 -0.15 5.30 10.63
CA ARG A 137 -1.01 6.38 10.15
C ARG A 137 -2.17 5.84 9.33
N SER A 138 -3.34 6.46 9.47
CA SER A 138 -4.52 6.19 8.64
C SER A 138 -4.24 6.31 7.13
N ALA A 139 -3.38 7.25 6.72
CA ALA A 139 -2.96 7.38 5.32
C ALA A 139 -2.11 6.19 4.84
N THR A 140 -1.20 5.68 5.68
CA THR A 140 -0.42 4.47 5.38
C THR A 140 -1.35 3.27 5.25
N MET A 141 -2.30 3.13 6.19
CA MET A 141 -3.32 2.08 6.16
C MET A 141 -4.14 2.15 4.86
N ARG A 142 -4.62 3.34 4.46
CA ARG A 142 -5.32 3.54 3.19
C ARG A 142 -4.52 3.03 2.01
N GLY A 143 -3.24 3.41 1.90
CA GLY A 143 -2.38 3.02 0.79
C GLY A 143 -2.23 1.50 0.69
N LEU A 144 -2.00 0.85 1.83
CA LEU A 144 -1.82 -0.61 1.90
C LEU A 144 -3.12 -1.36 1.59
N LEU A 145 -4.26 -0.94 2.16
CA LEU A 145 -5.54 -1.56 1.88
C LEU A 145 -5.95 -1.36 0.42
N ARG A 146 -5.72 -0.17 -0.16
CA ARG A 146 -5.93 0.09 -1.58
C ARG A 146 -5.09 -0.83 -2.47
N TRP A 147 -3.82 -1.04 -2.10
CA TRP A 147 -2.93 -1.94 -2.83
C TRP A 147 -3.42 -3.39 -2.79
N TRP A 148 -3.72 -3.93 -1.60
CA TRP A 148 -4.26 -5.29 -1.44
C TRP A 148 -5.64 -5.46 -2.08
N TRP A 149 -6.46 -4.42 -2.07
CA TRP A 149 -7.73 -4.43 -2.80
C TRP A 149 -7.50 -4.62 -4.29
N ARG A 150 -6.53 -3.90 -4.86
CA ARG A 150 -6.22 -3.99 -6.28
C ARG A 150 -5.72 -5.37 -6.69
N THR A 151 -4.94 -6.05 -5.84
CA THR A 151 -4.46 -7.41 -6.16
C THR A 151 -5.60 -8.44 -6.29
N MET A 152 -6.78 -8.19 -5.70
CA MET A 152 -7.95 -9.06 -5.86
C MET A 152 -8.67 -8.92 -7.22
N HIS A 153 -8.41 -7.82 -7.94
CA HIS A 153 -9.11 -7.46 -9.17
C HIS A 153 -8.19 -7.38 -10.40
N ALA A 154 -6.88 -7.21 -10.19
CA ALA A 154 -5.89 -7.30 -11.25
C ALA A 154 -5.96 -8.67 -11.93
N GLY A 155 -5.91 -8.69 -13.27
CA GLY A 155 -6.09 -9.91 -14.06
C GLY A 155 -7.56 -10.29 -14.34
N PHE A 156 -8.52 -9.61 -13.71
CA PHE A 156 -9.94 -9.75 -14.06
C PHE A 156 -10.48 -8.53 -14.81
N LEU A 157 -9.92 -7.35 -14.53
CA LEU A 157 -10.37 -6.08 -15.08
C LEU A 157 -9.25 -5.45 -15.91
N ASP A 158 -9.61 -4.75 -16.99
CA ASP A 158 -8.69 -3.87 -17.68
C ASP A 158 -8.28 -2.68 -16.80
N VAL A 159 -7.16 -2.04 -17.15
CA VAL A 159 -6.56 -0.97 -16.34
C VAL A 159 -7.50 0.21 -16.12
N LYS A 160 -8.30 0.55 -17.14
CA LYS A 160 -9.20 1.70 -17.09
C LYS A 160 -10.36 1.43 -16.15
N THR A 161 -11.01 0.27 -16.29
CA THR A 161 -12.09 -0.17 -15.41
C THR A 161 -11.61 -0.33 -13.97
N LEU A 162 -10.45 -0.98 -13.76
CA LEU A 162 -9.86 -1.16 -12.43
C LEU A 162 -9.62 0.19 -11.75
N ARG A 163 -9.05 1.16 -12.47
CA ARG A 163 -8.80 2.51 -11.95
C ARG A 163 -10.09 3.25 -11.59
N ALA A 164 -11.13 3.16 -12.44
CA ALA A 164 -12.40 3.82 -12.19
C ALA A 164 -13.08 3.26 -10.92
N LEU A 165 -13.06 1.94 -10.75
CA LEU A 165 -13.59 1.27 -9.56
C LEU A 165 -12.75 1.59 -8.31
N GLU A 166 -11.43 1.60 -8.44
CA GLU A 166 -10.49 2.00 -7.38
C GLU A 166 -10.75 3.43 -6.91
N ALA A 167 -10.95 4.38 -7.83
CA ALA A 167 -11.27 5.76 -7.52
C ALA A 167 -12.63 5.88 -6.80
N ALA A 168 -13.65 5.12 -7.23
CA ALA A 168 -14.96 5.12 -6.57
C ALA A 168 -14.89 4.64 -5.10
N ILE A 169 -14.04 3.65 -4.80
CA ILE A 169 -13.91 3.04 -3.46
C ILE A 169 -12.88 3.79 -2.58
N TRP A 170 -11.69 4.04 -3.12
CA TRP A 170 -10.54 4.57 -2.39
C TRP A 170 -10.23 6.04 -2.69
N GLY A 171 -10.90 6.64 -3.66
CA GLY A 171 -10.70 8.04 -4.04
C GLY A 171 -9.51 8.26 -4.95
N ASP A 172 -9.46 9.44 -5.52
CA ASP A 172 -8.36 9.95 -6.33
C ASP A 172 -8.14 11.45 -6.06
N THR A 173 -7.42 12.12 -6.94
CA THR A 173 -7.12 13.56 -6.83
C THR A 173 -8.37 14.42 -7.01
N ASN A 174 -9.40 13.90 -7.68
CA ASN A 174 -10.58 14.65 -8.10
C ASN A 174 -11.80 14.33 -7.23
N SER A 175 -11.79 13.18 -6.56
CA SER A 175 -12.95 12.66 -5.84
C SER A 175 -12.55 11.91 -4.57
N GLY A 176 -13.28 12.21 -3.48
CA GLY A 176 -13.12 11.50 -2.23
C GLY A 176 -13.72 10.08 -2.30
N GLY A 177 -12.94 9.08 -1.89
CA GLY A 177 -13.38 7.68 -1.86
C GLY A 177 -14.59 7.39 -0.98
N ALA A 178 -15.17 6.21 -1.16
CA ALA A 178 -16.31 5.71 -0.40
C ALA A 178 -15.93 5.09 0.96
N VAL A 179 -14.68 4.64 1.11
CA VAL A 179 -14.14 4.15 2.39
C VAL A 179 -13.50 5.31 3.12
N ARG A 180 -13.76 5.48 4.42
CA ARG A 180 -13.03 6.33 5.38
C ARG A 180 -12.37 5.42 6.42
N ILE A 181 -11.14 5.76 6.80
CA ILE A 181 -10.34 4.99 7.76
C ILE A 181 -10.04 5.89 8.95
N GLU A 182 -10.42 5.42 10.13
CA GLU A 182 -10.06 6.03 11.41
C GLU A 182 -9.17 5.04 12.17
N LEU A 183 -8.09 5.55 12.73
CA LEU A 183 -7.13 4.76 13.48
C LEU A 183 -6.75 5.54 14.74
N SER A 184 -6.84 4.90 15.89
CA SER A 184 -6.43 5.49 17.16
C SER A 184 -5.57 4.51 17.95
N GLN A 185 -4.35 4.92 18.32
CA GLN A 185 -3.47 4.12 19.15
C GLN A 185 -4.10 3.91 20.53
N ILE A 186 -4.20 2.66 20.96
CA ILE A 186 -4.70 2.26 22.28
C ILE A 186 -3.53 2.16 23.25
N LYS A 187 -2.49 1.40 22.85
CA LYS A 187 -1.33 1.11 23.69
C LYS A 187 -0.13 0.81 22.82
N ALA A 188 1.00 1.45 23.08
CA ALA A 188 2.28 1.07 22.50
C ALA A 188 3.42 1.49 23.42
N SER A 189 4.53 0.76 23.39
CA SER A 189 5.77 1.19 24.01
C SER A 189 6.32 2.43 23.31
N PRO A 190 7.10 3.30 23.99
CA PRO A 190 7.78 4.40 23.33
C PRO A 190 8.66 3.89 22.18
N PRO A 191 8.68 4.58 21.03
CA PRO A 191 9.55 4.22 19.91
C PRO A 191 11.02 4.14 20.33
N ALA A 192 11.71 3.09 19.89
CA ALA A 192 13.11 2.85 20.22
C ALA A 192 13.98 2.96 18.96
N LEU A 193 15.23 3.42 19.13
CA LEU A 193 16.22 3.38 18.06
C LEU A 193 16.64 1.94 17.79
N HIS A 194 16.47 1.48 16.56
CA HIS A 194 16.92 0.15 16.18
C HIS A 194 18.44 0.07 16.19
N SER A 195 18.97 -0.96 16.86
CA SER A 195 20.38 -1.31 16.81
C SER A 195 20.54 -2.71 16.23
N HIS A 196 21.47 -2.86 15.28
CA HIS A 196 21.82 -4.16 14.77
C HIS A 196 22.42 -5.05 15.87
N PRO A 197 22.10 -6.36 15.88
CA PRO A 197 22.79 -7.33 16.72
C PRO A 197 24.31 -7.29 16.49
N HIS A 198 25.08 -7.52 17.57
CA HIS A 198 26.54 -7.56 17.51
C HIS A 198 27.06 -8.67 16.58
N GLU A 199 26.34 -9.80 16.52
CA GLU A 199 26.67 -10.93 15.66
C GLU A 199 26.58 -10.53 14.17
N LYS A 200 27.71 -10.58 13.46
CA LYS A 200 27.77 -10.22 12.03
C LYS A 200 26.93 -11.12 11.12
N ARG A 201 26.71 -12.38 11.53
CA ARG A 201 25.95 -13.38 10.78
C ARG A 201 24.47 -13.46 11.21
N SER A 202 24.02 -12.55 12.08
CA SER A 202 22.61 -12.47 12.46
C SER A 202 21.72 -12.30 11.23
N GLY A 203 20.67 -13.12 11.18
CA GLY A 203 19.60 -13.00 10.21
C GLY A 203 18.86 -11.67 10.35
N LEU A 204 18.54 -11.25 11.57
CA LEU A 204 17.86 -9.99 11.86
C LEU A 204 18.65 -8.81 11.30
N ARG A 205 19.98 -8.81 11.44
CA ARG A 205 20.86 -7.81 10.81
C ARG A 205 20.72 -7.79 9.29
N TYR A 206 20.63 -8.96 8.65
CA TYR A 206 20.49 -9.08 7.20
C TYR A 206 19.15 -8.51 6.70
N VAL A 207 18.03 -8.88 7.34
CA VAL A 207 16.71 -8.42 6.91
C VAL A 207 16.46 -6.94 7.26
N ALA A 208 17.03 -6.46 8.36
CA ALA A 208 16.99 -5.05 8.77
C ALA A 208 18.07 -4.17 8.12
N TYR A 209 18.83 -4.67 7.15
CA TYR A 209 19.88 -3.89 6.46
C TYR A 209 19.36 -2.53 5.98
N GLY A 210 20.09 -1.45 6.25
CA GLY A 210 19.68 -0.08 5.97
C GLY A 210 18.91 0.64 7.09
N MET A 211 18.61 -0.04 8.20
CA MET A 211 17.88 0.54 9.35
C MET A 211 18.82 1.01 10.48
N ASP A 212 20.07 0.54 10.50
CA ASP A 212 21.16 1.00 11.39
C ASP A 212 22.47 1.00 10.60
N GLU A 213 22.81 2.13 10.02
CA GLU A 213 23.97 2.26 9.12
C GLU A 213 25.01 3.22 9.70
N LYS A 214 26.30 2.90 9.52
CA LYS A 214 27.41 3.83 9.79
C LYS A 214 27.91 4.37 8.46
N SER A 215 27.76 5.68 8.24
CA SER A 215 28.26 6.36 7.04
C SER A 215 29.06 7.60 7.43
N LYS A 216 30.28 7.73 6.88
CA LYS A 216 31.18 8.88 7.14
C LYS A 216 31.35 9.20 8.64
N GLY A 217 31.46 8.18 9.49
CA GLY A 217 31.60 8.34 10.94
C GLY A 217 30.29 8.61 11.71
N HIS A 218 29.18 8.92 11.02
CA HIS A 218 27.88 9.10 11.64
C HIS A 218 27.06 7.82 11.58
N ARG A 219 26.52 7.41 12.74
CA ARG A 219 25.55 6.31 12.83
C ARG A 219 24.15 6.87 12.59
N LYS A 220 23.45 6.35 11.59
CA LYS A 220 22.05 6.68 11.28
C LYS A 220 21.17 5.50 11.64
N GLN A 221 20.42 5.65 12.73
CA GLN A 221 19.47 4.65 13.22
C GLN A 221 18.05 5.11 12.91
N ARG A 222 17.17 4.16 12.60
CA ARG A 222 15.74 4.44 12.45
C ARG A 222 14.99 4.07 13.72
N TYR A 223 13.99 4.88 14.06
CA TYR A 223 13.03 4.53 15.08
C TYR A 223 12.14 3.37 14.62
N ARG A 224 11.89 2.45 15.54
CA ARG A 224 10.94 1.36 15.40
C ARG A 224 9.97 1.36 16.57
N LEU A 225 8.79 0.82 16.32
CA LEU A 225 7.84 0.46 17.35
C LEU A 225 7.98 -1.04 17.62
N ASP A 226 8.11 -1.41 18.90
CA ASP A 226 8.25 -2.80 19.31
C ASP A 226 6.89 -3.41 19.68
N PRO A 227 6.66 -4.70 19.37
CA PRO A 227 5.44 -5.39 19.73
C PRO A 227 5.41 -5.71 21.24
N PRO A 228 4.24 -5.83 21.86
CA PRO A 228 2.94 -5.57 21.26
C PRO A 228 2.59 -4.08 21.24
N ALA A 229 1.94 -3.64 20.17
CA ALA A 229 1.32 -2.33 20.06
C ALA A 229 -0.10 -2.49 19.49
N PHE A 230 -1.03 -1.65 19.91
CA PHE A 230 -2.45 -1.81 19.66
C PHE A 230 -3.08 -0.53 19.14
N TRP A 231 -3.92 -0.66 18.12
CA TRP A 231 -4.75 0.43 17.59
C TRP A 231 -6.19 -0.05 17.43
N ASN A 232 -7.14 0.83 17.70
CA ASN A 232 -8.52 0.66 17.25
C ASN A 232 -8.58 1.12 15.79
N LEU A 233 -8.99 0.22 14.89
CA LEU A 233 -9.26 0.50 13.49
C LEU A 233 -10.76 0.54 13.27
N ARG A 234 -11.22 1.60 12.61
CA ARG A 234 -12.61 1.77 12.19
C ARG A 234 -12.68 2.06 10.69
N LEU A 235 -13.30 1.14 9.96
CA LEU A 235 -13.58 1.24 8.53
C LEU A 235 -15.04 1.68 8.34
N ILE A 236 -15.23 2.83 7.70
CA ILE A 236 -16.55 3.43 7.49
C ILE A 236 -16.78 3.53 6.00
N ALA A 237 -17.75 2.78 5.48
CA ALA A 237 -18.12 2.81 4.07
C ALA A 237 -19.42 3.61 3.88
N ARG A 238 -19.48 4.39 2.80
CA ARG A 238 -20.70 5.00 2.28
C ARG A 238 -21.06 4.41 0.91
N PRO A 239 -22.29 4.58 0.42
CA PRO A 239 -22.66 4.13 -0.92
C PRO A 239 -21.90 4.98 -1.93
N THR A 240 -21.61 4.40 -3.09
CA THR A 240 -20.91 5.08 -4.18
C THR A 240 -21.44 4.63 -5.52
N GLN A 241 -21.06 5.33 -6.57
CA GLN A 241 -21.43 4.98 -7.94
C GLN A 241 -20.20 4.98 -8.80
N PHE A 242 -20.02 3.91 -9.58
CA PHE A 242 -18.96 3.84 -10.56
C PHE A 242 -19.56 3.91 -11.99
N PRO A 243 -18.88 4.55 -12.93
CA PRO A 243 -19.28 4.53 -14.34
C PRO A 243 -18.99 3.14 -14.92
N ASN A 244 -20.02 2.42 -15.37
CA ASN A 244 -19.81 1.17 -16.10
C ASN A 244 -19.48 1.48 -17.56
N GLU A 245 -18.29 1.10 -18.01
CA GLU A 245 -17.80 1.39 -19.37
C GLU A 245 -18.07 0.26 -20.36
N ALA A 246 -18.81 -0.79 -19.98
CA ALA A 246 -19.21 -1.85 -20.91
C ALA A 246 -20.06 -1.34 -22.11
N ASP A 247 -20.56 -0.09 -22.06
CA ASP A 247 -21.34 0.56 -23.13
C ASP A 247 -20.77 1.95 -23.51
N ILE A 248 -19.64 1.98 -24.22
CA ILE A 248 -19.04 3.24 -24.74
C ILE A 248 -19.78 3.78 -25.99
N SER A 249 -20.73 3.04 -26.56
CA SER A 249 -21.32 3.41 -27.87
C SER A 249 -22.60 4.25 -27.81
N GLN A 250 -23.26 4.44 -26.66
CA GLN A 250 -24.50 5.25 -26.60
C GLN A 250 -24.60 6.10 -25.33
N SER A 251 -24.51 7.42 -25.52
CA SER A 251 -25.03 8.61 -24.79
C SER A 251 -25.73 8.56 -23.40
N LYS A 252 -25.65 7.51 -22.57
CA LYS A 252 -25.99 7.54 -21.14
C LYS A 252 -25.06 6.60 -20.40
N GLN A 253 -23.99 7.13 -19.80
CA GLN A 253 -23.11 6.34 -18.91
C GLN A 253 -23.96 5.70 -17.81
N GLN A 254 -24.21 4.38 -17.91
CA GLN A 254 -24.93 3.66 -16.88
C GLN A 254 -24.03 3.59 -15.64
N ARG A 255 -24.37 4.38 -14.62
CA ARG A 255 -23.68 4.34 -13.33
C ARG A 255 -24.24 3.19 -12.53
N VAL A 256 -23.38 2.29 -12.10
CA VAL A 256 -23.78 1.18 -11.22
C VAL A 256 -23.58 1.62 -9.78
N SER A 257 -24.63 1.44 -8.99
CA SER A 257 -24.64 1.80 -7.57
C SER A 257 -24.05 0.66 -6.73
N LEU A 258 -23.16 1.03 -5.80
CA LEU A 258 -22.59 0.15 -4.79
C LEU A 258 -23.13 0.55 -3.42
N SER A 259 -23.72 -0.42 -2.71
CA SER A 259 -24.16 -0.21 -1.33
C SER A 259 -22.95 -0.05 -0.40
N ALA A 260 -23.15 0.64 0.72
CA ALA A 260 -22.12 0.79 1.74
C ALA A 260 -21.61 -0.56 2.27
N GLY A 261 -22.50 -1.56 2.41
CA GLY A 261 -22.12 -2.91 2.83
C GLY A 261 -21.12 -3.57 1.88
N ARG A 262 -21.36 -3.51 0.56
CA ARG A 262 -20.43 -4.07 -0.44
C ARG A 262 -19.09 -3.35 -0.47
N VAL A 263 -19.11 -2.03 -0.35
CA VAL A 263 -17.87 -1.24 -0.23
C VAL A 263 -17.10 -1.64 1.03
N LEU A 264 -17.79 -1.89 2.14
CA LEU A 264 -17.18 -2.33 3.40
C LEU A 264 -16.57 -3.73 3.28
N GLU A 265 -17.25 -4.67 2.64
CA GLU A 265 -16.72 -6.03 2.39
C GLU A 265 -15.40 -5.99 1.63
N GLN A 266 -15.28 -5.11 0.62
CA GLN A 266 -14.02 -4.91 -0.09
C GLN A 266 -12.89 -4.42 0.82
N ALA A 267 -13.19 -3.49 1.72
CA ALA A 267 -12.21 -2.97 2.67
C ALA A 267 -11.81 -4.03 3.72
N LYS A 268 -12.75 -4.86 4.17
CA LYS A 268 -12.50 -5.99 5.08
C LYS A 268 -11.63 -7.07 4.43
N ALA A 269 -11.90 -7.41 3.17
CA ALA A 269 -11.08 -8.37 2.41
C ALA A 269 -9.65 -7.86 2.22
N ALA A 270 -9.48 -6.57 1.86
CA ALA A 270 -8.17 -5.95 1.79
C ALA A 270 -7.43 -5.93 3.14
N LEU A 271 -8.15 -5.70 4.24
CA LEU A 271 -7.58 -5.75 5.59
C LEU A 271 -7.14 -7.17 5.95
N TRP A 272 -7.96 -8.17 5.62
CA TRP A 272 -7.62 -9.57 5.85
C TRP A 272 -6.34 -9.96 5.12
N LEU A 273 -6.20 -9.58 3.84
CA LEU A 273 -4.98 -9.82 3.07
C LEU A 273 -3.75 -9.13 3.67
N LEU A 274 -3.90 -7.87 4.11
CA LEU A 274 -2.82 -7.15 4.79
C LEU A 274 -2.38 -7.86 6.08
N CYS A 275 -3.33 -8.35 6.87
CA CYS A 275 -3.07 -9.03 8.15
C CYS A 275 -2.71 -10.53 8.01
N ASN A 276 -2.61 -11.06 6.79
CA ASN A 276 -2.21 -12.46 6.56
C ASN A 276 -1.02 -12.60 5.62
N TYR A 277 -0.81 -11.65 4.70
CA TYR A 277 0.25 -11.71 3.70
C TYR A 277 1.04 -10.40 3.60
N GLY A 278 0.65 -9.35 4.33
CA GLY A 278 1.29 -8.04 4.26
C GLY A 278 1.98 -7.62 5.56
N GLY A 279 2.34 -6.34 5.60
CA GLY A 279 2.89 -5.69 6.78
C GLY A 279 2.98 -4.18 6.59
N VAL A 280 3.21 -3.46 7.67
CA VAL A 280 3.30 -1.99 7.70
C VAL A 280 4.75 -1.50 7.86
N GLY A 281 5.03 -0.32 7.31
CA GLY A 281 6.33 0.35 7.50
C GLY A 281 7.46 -0.21 6.62
N SER A 282 8.68 0.26 6.90
CA SER A 282 9.86 -0.19 6.15
C SER A 282 10.16 -1.65 6.44
N LYS A 283 10.63 -2.37 5.41
CA LYS A 283 10.97 -3.81 5.45
C LYS A 283 9.77 -4.74 5.71
N SER A 284 8.54 -4.26 5.48
CA SER A 284 7.33 -5.08 5.66
C SER A 284 7.34 -6.40 4.89
N ARG A 285 7.84 -6.39 3.65
CA ARG A 285 8.02 -7.60 2.82
C ARG A 285 9.02 -8.64 3.37
N LYS A 286 9.75 -8.31 4.44
CA LYS A 286 10.74 -9.19 5.08
C LYS A 286 10.29 -9.68 6.47
N GLY A 287 9.00 -9.60 6.78
CA GLY A 287 8.43 -10.05 8.05
C GLY A 287 8.25 -8.97 9.11
N PHE A 288 8.79 -7.75 8.92
CA PHE A 288 8.58 -6.64 9.84
C PHE A 288 7.16 -6.07 9.71
N GLY A 289 6.66 -5.42 10.77
CA GLY A 289 5.36 -4.77 10.76
C GLY A 289 4.17 -5.66 10.45
N SER A 290 4.24 -6.96 10.74
CA SER A 290 3.11 -7.87 10.67
C SER A 290 2.04 -7.45 11.69
N LEU A 291 0.79 -7.37 11.24
CA LEU A 291 -0.38 -7.01 12.03
C LEU A 291 -1.37 -8.17 12.11
N VAL A 292 -2.07 -8.30 13.24
CA VAL A 292 -3.23 -9.19 13.39
C VAL A 292 -4.45 -8.34 13.74
N ALA A 293 -5.60 -8.66 13.16
CA ALA A 293 -6.88 -8.10 13.56
C ALA A 293 -7.61 -9.09 14.48
N GLU A 294 -8.04 -8.64 15.67
CA GLU A 294 -8.71 -9.50 16.66
C GLU A 294 -10.05 -10.06 16.17
N GLN A 295 -10.81 -9.23 15.45
CA GLN A 295 -12.11 -9.58 14.89
C GLN A 295 -12.08 -9.34 13.39
N ASN A 296 -12.28 -10.40 12.60
CA ASN A 296 -12.60 -10.31 11.19
C ASN A 296 -13.46 -11.52 10.82
N ASP A 297 -14.61 -11.28 10.20
CA ASP A 297 -15.53 -12.37 9.80
C ASP A 297 -14.98 -13.22 8.65
N LEU A 298 -13.87 -12.80 8.04
CA LEU A 298 -13.18 -13.51 6.96
C LEU A 298 -12.12 -14.44 7.54
N THR A 299 -12.10 -15.68 7.05
CA THR A 299 -11.24 -16.73 7.62
C THR A 299 -10.20 -17.24 6.63
N SER A 300 -10.39 -17.00 5.33
CA SER A 300 -9.52 -17.56 4.30
C SER A 300 -9.32 -16.65 3.08
N LEU A 301 -8.39 -17.04 2.21
CA LEU A 301 -8.15 -16.34 0.94
C LEU A 301 -9.35 -16.50 0.00
N GLU A 302 -10.03 -17.65 0.03
CA GLU A 302 -11.23 -17.92 -0.76
C GLU A 302 -12.37 -16.96 -0.43
N ASP A 303 -12.52 -16.56 0.85
CA ASP A 303 -13.48 -15.54 1.26
C ASP A 303 -13.20 -14.19 0.57
N CYS A 304 -11.93 -13.78 0.53
CA CYS A 304 -11.51 -12.54 -0.14
C CYS A 304 -11.78 -12.61 -1.66
N GLN A 305 -11.44 -13.73 -2.29
CA GLN A 305 -11.70 -13.96 -3.71
C GLN A 305 -13.21 -13.99 -4.03
N ARG A 306 -14.03 -14.58 -3.16
CA ARG A 306 -15.50 -14.59 -3.27
C ARG A 306 -16.08 -13.18 -3.17
N ILE A 307 -15.61 -12.38 -2.20
CA ILE A 307 -16.01 -10.97 -2.07
C ILE A 307 -15.65 -10.16 -3.31
N ALA A 308 -14.45 -10.35 -3.86
CA ALA A 308 -14.02 -9.68 -5.08
C ALA A 308 -14.88 -10.10 -6.30
N ARG A 309 -15.16 -11.40 -6.44
CA ARG A 309 -16.03 -11.94 -7.49
C ARG A 309 -17.46 -11.37 -7.41
N ASN A 310 -18.05 -11.34 -6.21
CA ASN A 310 -19.40 -10.81 -6.01
C ASN A 310 -19.51 -9.34 -6.42
N LEU A 311 -18.47 -8.53 -6.16
CA LEU A 311 -18.44 -7.15 -6.64
C LEU A 311 -18.44 -7.10 -8.17
N ARG A 312 -17.52 -7.84 -8.82
CA ARG A 312 -17.43 -7.85 -10.29
C ARG A 312 -18.74 -8.31 -10.95
N GLN A 313 -19.37 -9.36 -10.42
CA GLN A 313 -20.67 -9.84 -10.90
C GLN A 313 -21.78 -8.80 -10.74
N HIS A 314 -21.84 -8.11 -9.59
CA HIS A 314 -22.79 -7.01 -9.39
C HIS A 314 -22.57 -5.86 -10.37
N CYS A 315 -21.33 -5.63 -10.76
CA CYS A 315 -20.92 -4.66 -11.76
C CYS A 315 -21.13 -5.14 -13.21
N SER A 316 -21.67 -6.34 -13.43
CA SER A 316 -21.77 -6.99 -14.74
C SER A 316 -20.43 -7.12 -15.47
N MET A 317 -19.34 -7.31 -14.71
CA MET A 317 -17.98 -7.46 -15.22
C MET A 317 -17.60 -8.95 -15.33
N ASP A 318 -16.69 -9.26 -16.26
CA ASP A 318 -16.11 -10.60 -16.35
C ASP A 318 -15.37 -10.96 -15.03
N SER A 319 -15.49 -12.23 -14.66
CA SER A 319 -14.83 -12.81 -13.49
C SER A 319 -13.87 -13.92 -13.85
N THR A 320 -13.56 -14.07 -15.14
CA THR A 320 -12.54 -14.97 -15.67
C THR A 320 -11.17 -14.31 -15.57
N PHE A 321 -10.20 -15.02 -15.01
CA PHE A 321 -8.84 -14.50 -14.90
C PHE A 321 -8.12 -14.57 -16.24
N SER A 322 -7.39 -13.51 -16.59
CA SER A 322 -6.47 -13.46 -17.71
C SER A 322 -5.15 -12.83 -17.31
N THR A 323 -4.05 -13.53 -17.56
CA THR A 323 -2.69 -13.02 -17.36
C THR A 323 -2.40 -11.78 -18.21
N THR A 324 -3.06 -11.61 -19.36
CA THR A 324 -2.90 -10.43 -20.21
C THR A 324 -3.49 -9.15 -19.59
N LEU A 325 -4.48 -9.29 -18.71
CA LEU A 325 -5.09 -8.18 -17.97
C LEU A 325 -4.36 -7.90 -16.64
N ALA A 326 -3.49 -8.80 -16.20
CA ALA A 326 -2.74 -8.69 -14.94
C ALA A 326 -1.54 -7.74 -15.07
N VAL A 327 -1.80 -6.46 -15.35
CA VAL A 327 -0.76 -5.43 -15.49
C VAL A 327 -0.10 -5.06 -14.15
N SER A 328 -0.67 -5.51 -13.03
CA SER A 328 -0.14 -5.38 -11.67
C SER A 328 -0.27 -6.72 -10.93
N PRO A 329 0.49 -6.97 -9.85
CA PRO A 329 0.40 -8.23 -9.10
C PRO A 329 -1.04 -8.60 -8.74
N SER A 330 -1.41 -9.85 -8.99
CA SER A 330 -2.73 -10.41 -8.68
C SER A 330 -2.60 -11.56 -7.71
N ILE A 331 -3.48 -11.62 -6.70
CA ILE A 331 -3.56 -12.75 -5.77
C ILE A 331 -4.20 -13.98 -6.41
N SER A 332 -4.77 -13.84 -7.60
CA SER A 332 -5.38 -14.92 -8.38
C SER A 332 -4.52 -15.36 -9.56
N ASP A 333 -3.29 -14.86 -9.66
CA ASP A 333 -2.32 -15.34 -10.64
C ASP A 333 -2.00 -16.82 -10.36
N PRO A 334 -2.16 -17.73 -11.34
CA PRO A 334 -1.86 -19.15 -11.17
C PRO A 334 -0.41 -19.45 -10.75
N ASP A 335 0.52 -18.55 -11.06
CA ASP A 335 1.93 -18.71 -10.70
C ASP A 335 2.24 -18.26 -9.26
N VAL A 336 1.30 -17.56 -8.60
CA VAL A 336 1.47 -17.11 -7.22
C VAL A 336 1.22 -18.25 -6.23
N GLN A 337 2.19 -18.49 -5.35
CA GLN A 337 2.12 -19.54 -4.34
C GLN A 337 2.00 -18.98 -2.93
N CYS A 338 1.03 -19.51 -2.18
CA CYS A 338 0.86 -19.26 -0.76
C CYS A 338 1.38 -20.46 0.03
N THR A 339 2.35 -20.24 0.92
CA THR A 339 2.86 -21.29 1.83
C THR A 339 2.88 -20.80 3.26
N THR A 340 2.50 -21.68 4.19
CA THR A 340 2.56 -21.41 5.62
C THR A 340 3.58 -22.32 6.29
N ILE A 341 4.50 -21.72 7.04
CA ILE A 341 5.54 -22.43 7.79
C ILE A 341 5.28 -22.26 9.29
N SER A 342 5.09 -23.36 10.01
CA SER A 342 4.97 -23.35 11.47
C SER A 342 6.35 -23.16 12.12
N VAL A 343 6.47 -22.19 13.03
CA VAL A 343 7.71 -21.90 13.76
C VAL A 343 7.65 -22.41 15.21
N GLY A 344 6.45 -22.52 15.77
CA GLY A 344 6.22 -22.89 17.17
C GLY A 344 6.26 -21.68 18.13
N PRO A 345 6.21 -21.91 19.44
CA PRO A 345 6.15 -20.85 20.44
C PRO A 345 7.54 -20.21 20.62
N THR A 346 7.62 -18.90 20.44
CA THR A 346 8.88 -18.14 20.58
C THR A 346 8.57 -16.65 20.78
N PHE A 347 9.51 -15.75 20.47
CA PHE A 347 9.30 -14.31 20.45
C PHE A 347 9.54 -13.74 19.03
N PRO A 348 8.93 -12.59 18.69
CA PRO A 348 8.96 -12.06 17.32
C PRO A 348 10.37 -11.87 16.72
N GLU A 349 11.34 -11.44 17.52
CA GLU A 349 12.71 -11.23 17.03
C GLU A 349 13.43 -12.53 16.63
N GLU A 350 13.14 -13.65 17.32
CA GLU A 350 13.67 -14.97 16.94
C GLU A 350 13.08 -15.46 15.62
N VAL A 351 11.80 -15.20 15.38
CA VAL A 351 11.16 -15.48 14.07
C VAL A 351 11.86 -14.70 12.96
N LEU A 352 12.12 -13.40 13.18
CA LEU A 352 12.83 -12.54 12.23
C LEU A 352 14.30 -12.95 12.02
N GLU A 353 14.96 -13.43 13.09
CA GLU A 353 16.31 -13.99 13.00
C GLU A 353 16.33 -15.23 12.10
N ARG A 354 15.38 -16.15 12.27
CA ARG A 354 15.25 -17.35 11.41
C ARG A 354 14.93 -16.99 9.96
N ILE A 355 13.97 -16.08 9.73
CA ILE A 355 13.66 -15.54 8.39
C ILE A 355 14.94 -14.98 7.76
N GLY A 356 15.69 -14.16 8.49
CA GLY A 356 16.88 -13.53 7.96
C GLY A 356 18.03 -14.49 7.70
N ARG A 357 18.19 -15.56 8.50
CA ARG A 357 19.16 -16.62 8.23
C ARG A 357 18.80 -17.37 6.95
N ALA A 358 17.53 -17.72 6.76
CA ALA A 358 17.06 -18.34 5.53
C ALA A 358 17.28 -17.43 4.31
N TYR A 359 16.91 -16.15 4.43
CA TYR A 359 17.10 -15.15 3.37
C TYR A 359 18.59 -14.99 3.00
N SER A 360 19.46 -14.88 4.01
CA SER A 360 20.90 -14.77 3.83
C SER A 360 21.49 -16.03 3.19
N ALA A 361 21.05 -17.22 3.60
CA ALA A 361 21.48 -18.50 3.02
C ALA A 361 21.12 -18.57 1.53
N VAL A 362 19.88 -18.26 1.17
CA VAL A 362 19.43 -18.21 -0.24
C VAL A 362 20.23 -17.18 -1.03
N ALA A 363 20.35 -15.95 -0.53
CA ALA A 363 21.10 -14.89 -1.20
C ALA A 363 22.59 -15.25 -1.38
N SER A 364 23.18 -15.95 -0.42
CA SER A 364 24.58 -16.37 -0.48
C SER A 364 24.85 -17.41 -1.58
N ARG A 365 23.85 -18.20 -1.98
CA ARG A 365 23.96 -19.12 -3.14
C ARG A 365 24.28 -18.36 -4.42
N PHE A 366 23.80 -17.13 -4.53
CA PHE A 366 24.00 -16.28 -5.71
C PHE A 366 25.25 -15.40 -5.63
N LYS A 367 26.06 -15.49 -4.56
CA LYS A 367 27.23 -14.63 -4.36
C LYS A 367 28.43 -14.98 -5.25
N HIS A 368 28.51 -16.21 -5.77
CA HIS A 368 29.62 -16.71 -6.59
C HIS A 368 29.09 -17.18 -7.96
N ASN A 369 29.94 -17.21 -9.00
CA ASN A 369 29.57 -17.38 -10.43
C ASN A 369 28.63 -18.57 -10.78
N ALA A 370 28.53 -19.57 -9.91
CA ALA A 370 27.51 -20.61 -9.90
C ALA A 370 27.06 -20.83 -8.45
N ASP A 371 25.82 -21.27 -8.24
CA ASP A 371 25.43 -21.80 -6.94
C ASP A 371 26.30 -23.02 -6.59
N ARG A 372 26.43 -23.34 -5.29
CA ARG A 372 27.33 -24.39 -4.81
C ARG A 372 27.01 -25.79 -5.37
N GLU A 373 25.80 -25.97 -5.91
CA GLU A 373 25.29 -27.22 -6.46
C GLU A 373 25.38 -27.26 -8.01
N GLY A 374 25.80 -26.15 -8.65
CA GLY A 374 25.91 -26.05 -10.11
C GLY A 374 24.58 -26.00 -10.86
N ILE A 375 23.46 -25.85 -10.15
CA ILE A 375 22.08 -25.89 -10.64
C ILE A 375 21.67 -24.53 -11.24
N LEU A 376 22.15 -23.41 -10.67
CA LEU A 376 21.83 -22.06 -11.13
C LEU A 376 23.10 -21.20 -11.29
N GLN A 377 23.28 -20.55 -12.45
CA GLN A 377 24.37 -19.59 -12.65
C GLN A 377 24.11 -18.30 -11.87
N SER A 378 25.10 -17.70 -11.22
CA SER A 378 24.85 -16.46 -10.46
C SER A 378 24.62 -15.24 -11.36
N PRO A 379 23.77 -14.28 -10.93
CA PRO A 379 23.66 -12.98 -11.60
C PRO A 379 24.97 -12.19 -11.62
N ASN A 380 25.98 -12.51 -10.80
CA ASN A 380 27.29 -11.87 -10.85
C ASN A 380 28.01 -12.13 -12.18
N LYS A 381 27.81 -13.27 -12.84
CA LYS A 381 28.36 -13.50 -14.18
C LYS A 381 27.64 -12.65 -15.24
N ALA A 382 26.36 -12.33 -15.02
CA ALA A 382 25.57 -11.47 -15.90
C ALA A 382 25.85 -9.97 -15.66
N ALA A 383 26.14 -9.56 -14.42
CA ALA A 383 26.38 -8.17 -14.03
C ALA A 383 27.87 -7.75 -14.02
N TRP A 384 28.78 -8.67 -13.71
CA TRP A 384 30.23 -8.43 -13.53
C TRP A 384 31.12 -9.37 -14.38
N GLY A 385 30.53 -10.28 -15.16
CA GLY A 385 31.28 -11.06 -16.16
C GLY A 385 31.78 -10.17 -17.30
N LEU A 386 32.55 -10.74 -18.24
CA LEU A 386 32.98 -10.02 -19.44
C LEU A 386 31.78 -9.28 -20.06
N PRO A 387 31.87 -7.97 -20.32
CA PRO A 387 30.77 -7.18 -20.87
C PRO A 387 30.23 -7.86 -22.13
N ARG A 388 29.04 -8.45 -22.05
CA ARG A 388 28.29 -8.85 -23.23
C ARG A 388 27.29 -7.74 -23.50
N LYS A 389 27.37 -7.12 -24.69
CA LYS A 389 26.65 -5.90 -25.10
C LYS A 389 25.26 -5.75 -24.43
N ILE A 390 25.17 -4.83 -23.44
CA ILE A 390 23.97 -4.54 -22.63
C ILE A 390 23.31 -3.21 -23.04
N HIS A 391 23.58 -2.71 -24.25
CA HIS A 391 22.82 -1.58 -24.77
C HIS A 391 21.49 -2.11 -25.30
N GLY A 392 20.41 -1.66 -24.66
CA GLY A 392 19.02 -2.01 -25.00
C GLY A 392 18.63 -1.65 -26.44
N PRO A 393 17.40 -1.97 -26.85
CA PRO A 393 17.01 -2.00 -28.25
C PRO A 393 17.15 -0.61 -28.87
N ARG A 394 18.08 -0.52 -29.81
CA ARG A 394 18.08 0.49 -30.85
C ARG A 394 17.55 -0.21 -32.08
N GLU A 395 16.31 0.10 -32.47
CA GLU A 395 15.71 -0.43 -33.70
C GLU A 395 16.44 0.07 -34.96
N ASP A 396 17.29 1.10 -34.81
CA ASP A 396 18.08 1.75 -35.85
C ASP A 396 19.44 1.09 -36.15
N GLY A 397 19.71 -0.09 -35.57
CA GLY A 397 20.87 -0.92 -35.90
C GLY A 397 22.13 -0.66 -35.06
N PRO A 398 23.34 -0.96 -35.58
CA PRO A 398 24.60 -0.84 -34.83
C PRO A 398 24.87 0.60 -34.38
N ILE A 399 25.38 0.75 -33.15
CA ILE A 399 25.69 2.06 -32.54
C ILE A 399 26.63 2.86 -33.45
N ARG A 400 26.28 4.12 -33.71
CA ARG A 400 27.10 5.08 -34.45
C ARG A 400 27.86 6.01 -33.50
N ARG A 401 29.09 6.36 -33.87
CA ARG A 401 29.86 7.45 -33.27
C ARG A 401 29.30 8.80 -33.74
N LYS A 402 29.72 9.88 -33.10
CA LYS A 402 29.36 11.26 -33.51
C LYS A 402 29.81 11.61 -34.93
N ASP A 403 30.84 10.93 -35.42
CA ASP A 403 31.39 11.07 -36.78
C ASP A 403 30.65 10.21 -37.83
N GLY A 404 29.58 9.51 -37.44
CA GLY A 404 28.79 8.65 -38.34
C GLY A 404 29.35 7.25 -38.56
N SER A 405 30.57 6.94 -38.09
CA SER A 405 31.15 5.60 -38.18
C SER A 405 30.50 4.63 -37.18
N TYR A 406 30.41 3.34 -37.55
CA TYR A 406 29.84 2.35 -36.66
C TYR A 406 30.84 1.93 -35.58
N VAL A 407 30.40 1.98 -34.32
CA VAL A 407 31.10 1.39 -33.17
C VAL A 407 31.11 -0.14 -33.28
N GLN A 408 30.19 -0.71 -34.04
CA GLN A 408 29.99 -2.15 -34.18
C GLN A 408 30.03 -2.54 -35.66
N ASN A 409 30.73 -3.62 -36.02
CA ASN A 409 30.76 -4.12 -37.39
C ASN A 409 29.33 -4.46 -37.87
N SER A 410 28.86 -3.77 -38.90
CA SER A 410 27.51 -3.91 -39.44
C SER A 410 27.23 -5.28 -40.04
N LYS A 411 28.26 -5.99 -40.55
CA LYS A 411 28.11 -7.32 -41.16
C LYS A 411 27.92 -8.45 -40.14
N THR A 412 28.37 -8.25 -38.90
CA THR A 412 28.31 -9.26 -37.83
C THR A 412 27.43 -8.81 -36.66
N TRP A 413 26.70 -7.71 -36.85
CA TRP A 413 25.81 -7.18 -35.84
C TRP A 413 24.60 -8.11 -35.68
N ARG A 414 24.25 -8.41 -34.43
CA ARG A 414 23.00 -9.08 -34.08
C ARG A 414 22.23 -8.16 -33.13
N PRO A 415 20.89 -8.13 -33.21
CA PRO A 415 20.08 -7.42 -32.23
C PRO A 415 20.39 -7.97 -30.82
N PRO A 416 20.40 -7.11 -29.79
CA PRO A 416 20.66 -7.56 -28.42
C PRO A 416 19.57 -8.53 -27.94
N GLU A 417 19.99 -9.68 -27.41
CA GLU A 417 19.11 -10.65 -26.76
C GLU A 417 18.91 -10.27 -25.29
N TRP A 418 17.71 -10.48 -24.77
CA TRP A 418 17.39 -10.20 -23.37
C TRP A 418 18.11 -11.19 -22.43
N LEU A 419 18.75 -10.65 -21.39
CA LEU A 419 19.35 -11.45 -20.33
C LEU A 419 18.24 -11.91 -19.38
N ASP A 420 17.72 -13.09 -19.65
CA ASP A 420 16.68 -13.71 -18.85
C ASP A 420 17.30 -14.59 -17.78
N PHE A 421 17.04 -14.26 -16.51
CA PHE A 421 17.52 -15.05 -15.39
C PHE A 421 16.40 -15.33 -14.37
N PRO A 422 16.00 -16.61 -14.17
CA PRO A 422 16.41 -17.80 -14.94
C PRO A 422 16.02 -17.71 -16.43
N LYS A 423 16.66 -18.51 -17.30
CA LYS A 423 16.36 -18.54 -18.74
C LYS A 423 14.88 -18.86 -18.95
N ARG A 424 14.15 -17.97 -19.62
CA ARG A 424 12.73 -18.16 -19.92
C ARG A 424 12.53 -19.14 -21.08
N PRO A 425 11.35 -19.78 -21.17
CA PRO A 425 10.90 -20.43 -22.39
C PRO A 425 10.90 -19.43 -23.57
N LEU A 426 11.27 -19.90 -24.77
CA LEU A 426 11.48 -19.07 -25.98
C LEU A 426 10.24 -18.26 -26.42
N ASN A 427 9.06 -18.59 -25.92
CA ASN A 427 7.77 -17.98 -26.26
C ASN A 427 7.34 -16.83 -25.31
N VAL A 428 8.13 -16.46 -24.29
CA VAL A 428 7.75 -15.43 -23.30
C VAL A 428 8.37 -14.07 -23.64
N THR A 429 7.54 -13.07 -23.95
CA THR A 429 8.00 -11.71 -24.27
C THR A 429 8.63 -10.98 -23.05
N PRO A 430 9.77 -10.28 -23.20
CA PRO A 430 10.54 -9.62 -22.12
C PRO A 430 9.86 -8.55 -21.27
N ALA A 431 8.70 -8.03 -21.68
CA ALA A 431 8.11 -6.83 -21.11
C ALA A 431 7.90 -6.88 -19.58
N ASN A 432 7.70 -8.07 -19.01
CA ASN A 432 7.45 -8.25 -17.57
C ASN A 432 8.61 -8.92 -16.79
N ALA A 433 9.76 -9.18 -17.43
CA ALA A 433 10.78 -10.11 -16.93
C ALA A 433 11.75 -9.57 -15.86
N ARG A 434 11.72 -8.26 -15.55
CA ARG A 434 12.55 -7.66 -14.48
C ARG A 434 11.85 -7.55 -13.14
N HIS A 435 10.57 -7.92 -13.09
CA HIS A 435 9.79 -7.91 -11.88
C HIS A 435 9.80 -9.33 -11.34
N ALA A 436 10.86 -9.72 -10.60
CA ALA A 436 10.71 -10.87 -9.71
C ALA A 436 9.46 -10.59 -8.86
N SER A 437 8.49 -11.51 -8.87
CA SER A 437 7.31 -11.40 -8.03
C SER A 437 7.78 -11.10 -6.60
N PRO A 438 7.37 -9.97 -6.02
CA PRO A 438 7.88 -9.57 -4.72
C PRO A 438 7.42 -10.63 -3.72
N ILE A 439 8.36 -11.34 -3.10
CA ILE A 439 8.01 -12.24 -1.99
C ILE A 439 7.53 -11.38 -0.83
N HIS A 440 6.31 -11.64 -0.35
CA HIS A 440 5.81 -11.09 0.90
C HIS A 440 5.93 -12.13 2.01
N ILE A 441 6.52 -11.70 3.12
CA ILE A 441 6.67 -12.51 4.32
C ILE A 441 5.86 -11.83 5.42
N HIS A 442 4.89 -12.56 5.96
CA HIS A 442 4.05 -12.13 7.07
C HIS A 442 4.22 -13.08 8.25
N VAL A 443 4.34 -12.53 9.46
CA VAL A 443 4.47 -13.30 10.70
C VAL A 443 3.16 -13.23 11.46
N HIS A 444 2.44 -14.35 11.47
CA HIS A 444 1.19 -14.51 12.18
C HIS A 444 1.44 -15.07 13.59
N LYS A 445 0.71 -14.57 14.58
CA LYS A 445 0.75 -15.03 15.97
C LYS A 445 -0.59 -15.68 16.32
N GLY A 446 -0.55 -16.97 16.63
CA GLY A 446 -1.72 -17.72 17.10
C GLY A 446 -2.05 -17.44 18.57
N SER A 447 -3.25 -17.84 18.99
CA SER A 447 -3.75 -17.67 20.36
C SER A 447 -2.95 -18.44 21.43
N SER A 448 -2.29 -19.54 21.05
CA SER A 448 -1.38 -20.33 21.90
C SER A 448 0.00 -19.69 22.10
N GLY A 449 0.29 -18.56 21.44
CA GLY A 449 1.63 -17.96 21.39
C GLY A 449 2.53 -18.56 20.29
N ASP A 450 2.02 -19.52 19.51
CA ASP A 450 2.73 -20.10 18.38
C ASP A 450 2.81 -19.11 17.21
N PHE A 451 3.98 -19.07 16.56
CA PHE A 451 4.17 -18.27 15.36
C PHE A 451 4.08 -19.11 14.10
N ARG A 452 3.47 -18.52 13.06
CA ARG A 452 3.46 -19.03 11.70
C ARG A 452 4.00 -17.96 10.76
N VAL A 453 4.72 -18.37 9.73
CA VAL A 453 5.19 -17.47 8.68
C VAL A 453 4.41 -17.78 7.41
N HIS A 454 3.63 -16.80 6.95
CA HIS A 454 2.95 -16.87 5.66
C HIS A 454 3.86 -16.26 4.60
N LEU A 455 4.07 -17.00 3.53
CA LEU A 455 4.85 -16.63 2.36
C LEU A 455 3.90 -16.52 1.17
N LEU A 456 3.96 -15.38 0.49
CA LEU A 456 3.32 -15.16 -0.80
C LEU A 456 4.43 -14.87 -1.80
N ALA A 457 4.59 -15.71 -2.83
CA ALA A 457 5.70 -15.65 -3.78
C ALA A 457 5.22 -15.73 -5.23
#